data_AF-A0A933DBQ9-F1
#
_entry.id   AF-A0A933DBQ9-F1
#
_cell.length_a   1.000
_cell.length_b   1.000
_cell.length_c   1.000
_cell.angle_alpha   90.00
_cell.angle_beta   90.00
_cell.angle_gamma   90.00
#
_symmetry.space_group_name_H-M   'P 1'
#
loop_
_entity.id
_entity.type
_entity.pdbx_description
1 polymer ?
#
loop_
_entity_poly.entity_id
_entity_poly.type
_entity_poly.pdbx_seq_one_letter_code
_entity_poly.pdbx_strand_id
1 'polypeptide(L)'
;MIKSLWKCFKTLKNMLLTTSLLVVLGYSLSWLLGPSMQTKPFQVTAHLAIAGITEDDFNALEEDEGDVTELSPKLIHYILDDRAKRISDSLNIPEDLRKRVEFWFKIYAMYTISNAVLHDTDHPWVLYEVINLNSVYSNYRKAQDRKTAKSNMIRNARYKYIHVLDKLSKAKHFRNLTSDEKKVYALFKEVPGDRKLVFSKAKGRVRVQLGQKDSVVYGIKRSGRYLKSMEKIFQDQQLPIELTRIPFLESSFNLNAYSKDGASGIWQFMYKTGKIFLNVSSAQGIDERNHPLKATRAAAKLLHQNYQILKNWPLAVTAYNHGPGGLLQGMRKIKSQNLNDLIENYKHPYFGFASQNFYSCFLAILHVEQYQDEIFGYLEKDKHLDHEDIEIMYSMRVKFIKEICTVSQEDIKLYNPDLRKKALSSYAYLPEGYYLKLPNGKKQCLLNFYQEVENTNRILDKILGKDSK
;
A
#
# COMPACT_ATOMS: atom_id res chain seq x y z
N MET A 1 -8.52 -48.38 -34.01
CA MET A 1 -7.12 -48.04 -34.34
C MET A 1 -6.79 -46.53 -34.32
N ILE A 2 -7.77 -45.61 -34.45
CA ILE A 2 -7.54 -44.15 -34.24
C ILE A 2 -7.76 -43.67 -32.79
N LYS A 3 -8.34 -44.51 -31.91
CA LYS A 3 -8.47 -44.22 -30.47
C LYS A 3 -7.29 -44.69 -29.60
N SER A 4 -6.31 -45.40 -30.17
CA SER A 4 -5.07 -45.84 -29.50
C SER A 4 -3.88 -44.90 -29.76
N LEU A 5 -3.93 -44.04 -30.77
CA LEU A 5 -2.89 -43.04 -31.06
C LEU A 5 -3.01 -41.77 -30.19
N TRP A 6 -4.20 -41.48 -29.65
CA TRP A 6 -4.42 -40.30 -28.79
C TRP A 6 -3.99 -40.50 -27.32
N LYS A 7 -3.77 -41.76 -26.91
CA LYS A 7 -3.31 -42.10 -25.55
C LYS A 7 -1.78 -42.15 -25.43
N CYS A 8 -1.04 -42.30 -26.55
CA CYS A 8 0.43 -42.14 -26.58
C CYS A 8 0.90 -40.68 -26.62
N PHE A 9 0.11 -39.78 -27.22
CA PHE A 9 0.47 -38.35 -27.29
C PHE A 9 0.37 -37.61 -25.95
N LYS A 10 -0.34 -38.19 -24.97
CA LYS A 10 -0.53 -37.60 -23.64
C LYS A 10 0.56 -38.00 -22.64
N THR A 11 1.40 -38.99 -22.97
CA THR A 11 2.45 -39.52 -22.08
C THR A 11 3.86 -39.12 -22.51
N LEU A 12 4.04 -38.67 -23.75
CA LEU A 12 5.34 -38.18 -24.27
C LEU A 12 5.63 -36.70 -23.99
N LYS A 13 4.69 -35.97 -23.38
CA LYS A 13 4.87 -34.53 -23.06
C LYS A 13 5.60 -34.27 -21.74
N ASN A 14 5.98 -35.32 -20.99
CA ASN A 14 6.53 -35.22 -19.64
C ASN A 14 7.92 -35.84 -19.42
N MET A 15 8.74 -36.09 -20.45
CA MET A 15 10.14 -36.49 -20.24
C MET A 15 11.10 -35.83 -21.24
N LEU A 16 12.05 -35.06 -20.69
CA LEU A 16 13.29 -34.51 -21.28
C LEU A 16 13.12 -33.18 -22.06
N LEU A 17 13.45 -31.99 -21.50
CA LEU A 17 14.79 -31.36 -21.33
C LEU A 17 15.53 -31.26 -22.69
N THR A 18 16.03 -30.15 -23.24
CA THR A 18 16.71 -28.95 -22.69
C THR A 18 17.10 -27.99 -23.85
N THR A 19 17.18 -26.66 -23.58
CA THR A 19 18.05 -25.60 -24.22
C THR A 19 17.95 -25.35 -25.75
N SER A 20 18.07 -24.16 -26.36
CA SER A 20 18.32 -22.75 -26.00
C SER A 20 18.31 -21.92 -27.31
N LEU A 21 17.81 -20.67 -27.28
CA LEU A 21 18.19 -19.48 -28.13
C LEU A 21 17.98 -19.57 -29.68
N LEU A 22 17.57 -18.56 -30.48
CA LEU A 22 17.51 -17.09 -30.37
C LEU A 22 16.84 -16.47 -31.66
N VAL A 23 16.06 -15.37 -31.49
CA VAL A 23 15.70 -14.22 -32.42
C VAL A 23 15.02 -14.57 -33.77
N VAL A 24 14.11 -13.80 -34.42
CA VAL A 24 13.84 -12.36 -34.57
C VAL A 24 12.41 -12.17 -35.13
N LEU A 25 11.87 -10.96 -34.93
CA LEU A 25 10.80 -10.27 -35.69
C LEU A 25 9.37 -10.32 -35.14
N GLY A 26 8.98 -9.19 -34.54
CA GLY A 26 7.60 -8.88 -34.19
C GLY A 26 7.42 -7.53 -33.50
N TYR A 27 8.17 -6.50 -33.88
CA TYR A 27 7.89 -5.10 -33.54
C TYR A 27 7.66 -4.32 -34.83
N SER A 28 6.48 -3.68 -34.94
CA SER A 28 6.22 -2.33 -35.49
C SER A 28 4.92 -2.29 -36.28
N LEU A 29 3.91 -1.57 -35.80
CA LEU A 29 3.16 -0.55 -36.56
C LEU A 29 2.07 0.07 -35.66
N SER A 30 2.38 1.18 -35.00
CA SER A 30 1.43 2.29 -34.75
C SER A 30 2.17 3.50 -34.17
N TRP A 31 2.90 4.19 -35.03
CA TRP A 31 3.25 5.61 -34.89
C TRP A 31 2.85 6.25 -36.22
N LEU A 32 1.67 6.85 -36.25
CA LEU A 32 1.18 7.81 -37.25
C LEU A 32 -0.16 8.28 -36.71
N LEU A 33 -0.16 9.39 -35.97
CA LEU A 33 -1.21 10.42 -35.84
C LEU A 33 -0.75 11.40 -34.75
N GLY A 34 -0.57 12.66 -35.13
CA GLY A 34 -0.10 13.77 -34.29
C GLY A 34 -1.12 14.25 -33.24
N PRO A 35 -0.74 15.25 -32.42
CA PRO A 35 -1.32 15.46 -31.11
C PRO A 35 -2.63 16.25 -31.17
N SER A 36 -3.74 15.59 -30.87
CA SER A 36 -4.95 16.30 -30.44
C SER A 36 -5.73 15.44 -29.45
N MET A 37 -6.03 16.04 -28.29
CA MET A 37 -7.01 15.60 -27.29
C MET A 37 -6.94 14.13 -26.83
N GLN A 38 -5.88 13.76 -26.10
CA GLN A 38 -5.94 12.59 -25.21
C GLN A 38 -6.50 12.98 -23.84
N THR A 39 -7.81 12.81 -23.66
CA THR A 39 -8.43 12.71 -22.35
C THR A 39 -7.91 11.43 -21.67
N LYS A 40 -6.98 11.59 -20.70
CA LYS A 40 -6.45 10.48 -19.90
C LYS A 40 -7.58 9.81 -19.10
N PRO A 41 -7.72 8.47 -19.10
CA PRO A 41 -8.60 7.79 -18.16
C PRO A 41 -7.94 7.82 -16.77
N PHE A 42 -8.39 8.73 -15.92
CA PHE A 42 -7.84 8.95 -14.58
C PHE A 42 -8.36 7.91 -13.56
N GLN A 43 -7.41 7.21 -12.92
CA GLN A 43 -7.35 6.82 -11.50
C GLN A 43 -8.61 6.26 -10.80
N VAL A 44 -9.03 5.06 -11.22
CA VAL A 44 -9.87 4.15 -10.42
C VAL A 44 -9.08 2.88 -9.99
N THR A 45 -7.83 2.71 -10.44
CA THR A 45 -7.06 1.47 -10.26
C THR A 45 -5.89 1.55 -9.28
N ALA A 46 -5.56 2.73 -8.73
CA ALA A 46 -4.36 2.90 -7.91
C ALA A 46 -4.52 2.48 -6.43
N HIS A 47 -5.74 2.33 -5.89
CA HIS A 47 -5.93 1.82 -4.51
C HIS A 47 -6.25 0.32 -4.44
N LEU A 48 -6.67 -0.30 -5.55
CA LEU A 48 -7.01 -1.74 -5.57
C LEU A 48 -5.85 -2.64 -6.02
N ALA A 49 -4.85 -2.09 -6.72
CA ALA A 49 -3.61 -2.82 -7.00
C ALA A 49 -2.70 -2.92 -5.77
N ILE A 50 -2.95 -2.10 -4.75
CA ILE A 50 -2.12 -1.96 -3.55
C ILE A 50 -2.51 -2.97 -2.45
N ALA A 51 -3.79 -3.36 -2.35
CA ALA A 51 -4.24 -4.31 -1.32
C ALA A 51 -3.74 -5.75 -1.53
N GLY A 52 -3.33 -6.11 -2.75
CA GLY A 52 -2.85 -7.45 -3.12
C GLY A 52 -3.70 -8.59 -2.56
N ILE A 53 -5.03 -8.41 -2.59
CA ILE A 53 -6.02 -9.46 -2.39
C ILE A 53 -5.93 -10.36 -3.63
N THR A 54 -5.45 -11.58 -3.43
CA THR A 54 -5.43 -12.61 -4.47
C THR A 54 -6.84 -13.16 -4.70
N GLU A 55 -7.05 -13.88 -5.80
CA GLU A 55 -8.33 -14.57 -6.05
C GLU A 55 -8.61 -15.64 -4.97
N ASP A 56 -7.55 -16.17 -4.34
CA ASP A 56 -7.66 -17.10 -3.20
C ASP A 56 -8.05 -16.38 -1.90
N ASP A 57 -7.51 -15.19 -1.64
CA ASP A 57 -7.97 -14.33 -0.52
C ASP A 57 -9.44 -13.92 -0.70
N PHE A 58 -9.91 -13.82 -1.95
CA PHE A 58 -11.29 -13.51 -2.29
C PHE A 58 -12.24 -14.70 -2.04
N ASN A 59 -11.82 -15.93 -2.34
CA ASN A 59 -12.64 -17.13 -2.10
C ASN A 59 -12.80 -17.44 -0.60
N ALA A 60 -11.85 -17.03 0.24
CA ALA A 60 -11.98 -17.12 1.71
C ALA A 60 -13.01 -16.14 2.31
N LEU A 61 -13.47 -15.14 1.54
CA LEU A 61 -14.47 -14.15 1.97
C LEU A 61 -15.93 -14.59 1.71
N GLU A 62 -16.15 -15.77 1.11
CA GLU A 62 -17.51 -16.26 0.82
C GLU A 62 -18.28 -16.76 2.07
N GLU A 63 -17.65 -16.79 3.26
CA GLU A 63 -18.28 -17.29 4.49
C GLU A 63 -18.72 -16.20 5.50
N ASP A 64 -18.41 -14.91 5.28
CA ASP A 64 -18.81 -13.82 6.19
C ASP A 64 -20.00 -13.06 5.58
N GLU A 65 -21.21 -13.26 6.15
CA GLU A 65 -22.43 -12.61 5.69
C GLU A 65 -22.26 -11.08 5.73
N GLY A 66 -22.25 -10.48 4.53
CA GLY A 66 -21.78 -9.12 4.27
C GLY A 66 -22.73 -8.01 4.71
N ASP A 67 -23.04 -7.94 6.00
CA ASP A 67 -23.65 -6.78 6.63
C ASP A 67 -22.59 -5.73 6.98
N VAL A 68 -22.88 -4.47 6.64
CA VAL A 68 -22.04 -3.33 7.05
C VAL A 68 -22.05 -3.29 8.56
N THR A 69 -20.88 -3.40 9.21
CA THR A 69 -20.78 -3.26 10.65
C THR A 69 -21.26 -1.85 11.04
N GLU A 70 -22.46 -1.76 11.63
CA GLU A 70 -23.01 -0.49 12.08
C GLU A 70 -22.33 -0.06 13.39
N LEU A 71 -21.25 0.71 13.26
CA LEU A 71 -20.67 1.42 14.39
C LEU A 71 -21.59 2.57 14.80
N SER A 72 -22.00 2.59 16.07
CA SER A 72 -22.83 3.70 16.58
C SER A 72 -22.09 5.04 16.47
N PRO A 73 -22.78 6.17 16.20
CA PRO A 73 -22.15 7.48 16.17
C PRO A 73 -21.37 7.81 17.44
N LYS A 74 -21.90 7.40 18.61
CA LYS A 74 -21.22 7.58 19.90
C LYS A 74 -19.86 6.88 19.94
N LEU A 75 -19.77 5.65 19.41
CA LEU A 75 -18.51 4.91 19.35
C LEU A 75 -17.53 5.55 18.37
N ILE A 76 -18.00 5.99 17.19
CA ILE A 76 -17.16 6.71 16.22
C ILE A 76 -16.56 7.98 16.86
N HIS A 77 -17.37 8.76 17.58
CA HIS A 77 -16.88 9.94 18.28
C HIS A 77 -15.89 9.58 19.39
N TYR A 78 -16.17 8.55 20.19
CA TYR A 78 -15.25 8.07 21.24
C TYR A 78 -13.87 7.71 20.66
N ILE A 79 -13.83 7.00 19.54
CA ILE A 79 -12.61 6.57 18.86
C ILE A 79 -11.88 7.77 18.25
N LEU A 80 -12.56 8.60 17.46
CA LEU A 80 -11.93 9.72 16.76
C LEU A 80 -11.54 10.89 17.68
N ASP A 81 -12.15 11.00 18.86
CA ASP A 81 -11.68 11.91 19.92
C ASP A 81 -10.49 11.35 20.72
N ASP A 82 -10.04 10.13 20.40
CA ASP A 82 -9.05 9.37 21.15
C ASP A 82 -9.30 9.39 22.67
N ARG A 83 -10.53 9.12 23.11
CA ARG A 83 -10.92 9.24 24.53
C ARG A 83 -10.12 8.33 25.47
N ALA A 84 -9.57 7.23 24.94
CA ALA A 84 -8.69 6.33 25.68
C ALA A 84 -7.20 6.74 25.68
N LYS A 85 -6.84 7.85 25.02
CA LYS A 85 -5.48 8.41 24.92
C LYS A 85 -4.44 7.40 24.40
N ARG A 86 -4.75 6.74 23.28
CA ARG A 86 -3.89 5.74 22.65
C ARG A 86 -2.91 6.35 21.65
N ILE A 87 -3.15 7.59 21.22
CA ILE A 87 -2.39 8.30 20.19
C ILE A 87 -1.72 9.52 20.83
N SER A 88 -0.49 9.84 20.40
CA SER A 88 0.18 11.04 20.90
C SER A 88 -0.51 12.33 20.46
N ASP A 89 -0.45 13.35 21.32
CA ASP A 89 -1.07 14.66 21.05
C ASP A 89 -0.59 15.32 19.75
N SER A 90 0.65 15.01 19.33
CA SER A 90 1.25 15.52 18.10
C SER A 90 0.57 15.03 16.82
N LEU A 91 -0.25 13.99 16.92
CA LEU A 91 -0.99 13.36 15.82
C LEU A 91 -2.50 13.32 16.06
N ASN A 92 -3.02 14.18 16.96
CA ASN A 92 -4.46 14.38 17.11
C ASN A 92 -5.10 14.87 15.81
N ILE A 93 -6.36 14.49 15.58
CA ILE A 93 -7.11 14.91 14.40
C ILE A 93 -7.36 16.43 14.45
N PRO A 94 -6.84 17.21 13.48
CA PRO A 94 -7.18 18.62 13.38
C PRO A 94 -8.67 18.82 13.08
N GLU A 95 -9.29 19.83 13.70
CA GLU A 95 -10.74 20.08 13.55
C GLU A 95 -11.14 20.34 12.09
N ASP A 96 -10.30 21.07 11.34
CA ASP A 96 -10.49 21.36 9.92
C ASP A 96 -10.42 20.10 9.03
N LEU A 97 -9.83 19.00 9.52
CA LEU A 97 -9.77 17.72 8.83
C LEU A 97 -10.74 16.67 9.39
N ARG A 98 -11.46 16.95 10.49
CA ARG A 98 -12.26 15.96 11.23
C ARG A 98 -13.25 15.19 10.35
N LYS A 99 -14.04 15.91 9.55
CA LYS A 99 -15.03 15.29 8.65
C LYS A 99 -14.39 14.41 7.58
N ARG A 100 -13.22 14.82 7.09
CA ARG A 100 -12.44 14.05 6.09
C ARG A 100 -11.88 12.78 6.72
N VAL A 101 -11.34 12.87 7.93
CA VAL A 101 -10.86 11.68 8.67
C VAL A 101 -12.01 10.73 8.98
N GLU A 102 -13.17 11.22 9.42
CA GLU A 102 -14.33 10.37 9.68
C GLU A 102 -14.81 9.62 8.43
N PHE A 103 -14.80 10.28 7.26
CA PHE A 103 -15.09 9.59 6.00
C PHE A 103 -14.16 8.40 5.77
N TRP A 104 -12.84 8.62 5.87
CA TRP A 104 -11.85 7.56 5.67
C TRP A 104 -11.92 6.48 6.74
N PHE A 105 -12.23 6.86 7.99
CA PHE A 105 -12.46 5.91 9.08
C PHE A 105 -13.56 4.93 8.71
N LYS A 106 -14.70 5.40 8.18
CA LYS A 106 -15.80 4.53 7.72
C LYS A 106 -15.38 3.62 6.57
N ILE A 107 -14.57 4.12 5.62
CA ILE A 107 -13.99 3.30 4.54
C ILE A 107 -13.16 2.12 5.08
N TYR A 108 -12.39 2.36 6.16
CA TYR A 108 -11.49 1.37 6.75
C TYR A 108 -12.15 0.47 7.80
N ALA A 109 -13.20 0.93 8.48
CA ALA A 109 -13.80 0.23 9.61
C ALA A 109 -15.12 -0.48 9.26
N MET A 110 -15.92 0.08 8.35
CA MET A 110 -17.31 -0.34 8.14
C MET A 110 -17.54 -0.99 6.77
N TYR A 111 -16.91 -0.47 5.72
CA TYR A 111 -17.20 -0.86 4.35
C TYR A 111 -16.22 -1.92 3.82
N THR A 112 -16.75 -3.04 3.33
CA THR A 112 -15.98 -4.13 2.70
C THR A 112 -15.78 -3.87 1.21
N ILE A 113 -15.04 -4.74 0.53
CA ILE A 113 -14.87 -4.72 -0.93
C ILE A 113 -16.20 -4.84 -1.71
N SER A 114 -17.23 -5.33 -1.03
CA SER A 114 -18.61 -5.42 -1.53
C SER A 114 -19.39 -4.12 -1.39
N ASN A 115 -18.80 -3.05 -0.86
CA ASN A 115 -19.42 -1.73 -0.83
C ASN A 115 -18.72 -0.76 -1.79
N ALA A 116 -19.52 -0.02 -2.57
CA ALA A 116 -19.05 1.12 -3.35
C ALA A 116 -19.69 2.41 -2.84
N VAL A 117 -18.87 3.28 -2.28
CA VAL A 117 -19.27 4.53 -1.62
C VAL A 117 -19.16 5.67 -2.63
N LEU A 118 -20.29 6.27 -3.03
CA LEU A 118 -20.33 7.45 -3.90
C LEU A 118 -20.27 8.73 -3.07
N HIS A 119 -19.29 9.58 -3.34
CA HIS A 119 -19.03 10.79 -2.55
C HIS A 119 -18.51 11.96 -3.41
N ASP A 120 -18.46 13.17 -2.85
CA ASP A 120 -17.80 14.33 -3.47
C ASP A 120 -16.28 14.28 -3.27
N THR A 121 -15.51 14.62 -4.30
CA THR A 121 -14.04 14.55 -4.30
C THR A 121 -13.41 15.60 -3.39
N ASP A 122 -13.94 16.83 -3.35
CA ASP A 122 -13.39 17.93 -2.54
C ASP A 122 -13.89 17.85 -1.09
N HIS A 123 -15.13 17.39 -0.91
CA HIS A 123 -15.78 17.19 0.39
C HIS A 123 -16.17 15.72 0.58
N PRO A 124 -15.23 14.80 0.94
CA PRO A 124 -15.51 13.37 1.00
C PRO A 124 -16.65 12.97 1.94
N TRP A 125 -16.93 13.78 2.96
CA TRP A 125 -18.06 13.58 3.88
C TRP A 125 -19.44 13.80 3.24
N VAL A 126 -19.51 14.42 2.04
CA VAL A 126 -20.73 14.49 1.23
C VAL A 126 -20.92 13.12 0.57
N LEU A 127 -21.64 12.24 1.26
CA LEU A 127 -21.94 10.88 0.84
C LEU A 127 -23.28 10.83 0.09
N TYR A 128 -23.26 10.49 -1.19
CA TYR A 128 -24.46 10.38 -2.02
C TYR A 128 -25.18 9.06 -1.80
N GLU A 129 -24.44 7.94 -1.83
CA GLU A 129 -24.99 6.58 -1.75
C GLU A 129 -23.90 5.59 -1.38
N VAL A 130 -24.26 4.54 -0.62
CA VAL A 130 -23.45 3.34 -0.47
C VAL A 130 -24.12 2.22 -1.23
N ILE A 131 -23.48 1.76 -2.30
CA ILE A 131 -23.99 0.71 -3.15
C ILE A 131 -23.51 -0.64 -2.59
N ASN A 132 -24.45 -1.54 -2.30
CA ASN A 132 -24.15 -2.92 -1.98
C ASN A 132 -23.92 -3.72 -3.29
N LEU A 133 -22.75 -4.33 -3.40
CA LEU A 133 -22.29 -5.09 -4.57
C LEU A 133 -22.48 -6.61 -4.39
N ASN A 134 -23.02 -7.11 -3.27
CA ASN A 134 -23.21 -8.55 -3.01
C ASN A 134 -23.99 -9.23 -4.15
N SER A 135 -25.01 -8.55 -4.68
CA SER A 135 -25.80 -9.04 -5.82
C SER A 135 -24.96 -9.26 -7.08
N VAL A 136 -23.86 -8.53 -7.27
CA VAL A 136 -22.94 -8.77 -8.38
C VAL A 136 -22.15 -10.05 -8.19
N TYR A 137 -21.76 -10.36 -6.96
CA TYR A 137 -21.00 -11.55 -6.65
C TYR A 137 -21.87 -12.81 -6.65
N SER A 138 -23.10 -12.72 -6.13
CA SER A 138 -24.06 -13.83 -6.15
C SER A 138 -24.57 -14.19 -7.55
N ASN A 139 -24.79 -13.18 -8.41
CA ASN A 139 -25.46 -13.39 -9.69
C ASN A 139 -24.50 -13.76 -10.84
N TYR A 140 -23.19 -13.52 -10.68
CA TYR A 140 -22.22 -13.71 -11.76
C TYR A 140 -21.03 -14.58 -11.32
N ARG A 141 -20.93 -15.77 -11.92
CA ARG A 141 -19.84 -16.73 -11.63
C ARG A 141 -18.51 -16.37 -12.29
N LYS A 142 -18.50 -15.72 -13.45
CA LYS A 142 -17.26 -15.36 -14.17
C LYS A 142 -16.74 -14.00 -13.72
N ALA A 143 -15.44 -13.90 -13.48
CA ALA A 143 -14.78 -12.66 -13.04
C ALA A 143 -15.00 -11.48 -14.00
N GLN A 144 -14.97 -11.73 -15.31
CA GLN A 144 -15.20 -10.69 -16.32
C GLN A 144 -16.64 -10.15 -16.28
N ASP A 145 -17.62 -11.01 -16.02
CA ASP A 145 -19.03 -10.61 -15.92
C ASP A 145 -19.26 -9.81 -14.65
N ARG A 146 -18.69 -10.24 -13.51
CA ARG A 146 -18.69 -9.48 -12.25
C ARG A 146 -18.12 -8.08 -12.44
N LYS A 147 -16.96 -7.97 -13.10
CA LYS A 147 -16.31 -6.68 -13.41
C LYS A 147 -17.23 -5.76 -14.22
N THR A 148 -17.90 -6.32 -15.23
CA THR A 148 -18.80 -5.57 -16.11
C THR A 148 -20.06 -5.11 -15.37
N ALA A 149 -20.72 -6.02 -14.63
CA ALA A 149 -21.91 -5.72 -13.84
C ALA A 149 -21.63 -4.67 -12.75
N LYS A 150 -20.55 -4.83 -11.99
CA LYS A 150 -20.07 -3.84 -11.01
C LYS A 150 -19.87 -2.46 -11.64
N SER A 151 -19.16 -2.41 -12.77
CA SER A 151 -18.89 -1.16 -13.47
C SER A 151 -20.18 -0.47 -13.93
N ASN A 152 -21.15 -1.24 -14.43
CA ASN A 152 -22.44 -0.72 -14.87
C ASN A 152 -23.26 -0.17 -13.71
N MET A 153 -23.32 -0.89 -12.59
CA MET A 153 -24.09 -0.48 -11.41
C MET A 153 -23.56 0.83 -10.82
N ILE A 154 -22.23 0.92 -10.63
CA ILE A 154 -21.56 2.13 -10.16
C ILE A 154 -21.78 3.30 -11.13
N ARG A 155 -21.64 3.06 -12.44
CA ARG A 155 -21.82 4.08 -13.48
C ARG A 155 -23.26 4.62 -13.49
N ASN A 156 -24.25 3.76 -13.37
CA ASN A 156 -25.66 4.16 -13.35
C ASN A 156 -25.99 5.01 -12.11
N ALA A 157 -25.55 4.57 -10.92
CA ALA A 157 -25.69 5.36 -9.69
C ALA A 157 -24.98 6.72 -9.78
N ARG A 158 -23.77 6.74 -10.35
CA ARG A 158 -23.02 7.99 -10.57
C ARG A 158 -23.80 8.95 -11.49
N TYR A 159 -24.35 8.46 -12.59
CA TYR A 159 -25.14 9.30 -13.50
C TYR A 159 -26.43 9.83 -12.86
N LYS A 160 -27.09 9.05 -12.01
CA LYS A 160 -28.24 9.52 -11.21
C LYS A 160 -27.88 10.79 -10.44
N TYR A 161 -26.80 10.78 -9.66
CA TYR A 161 -26.43 11.95 -8.84
C TYR A 161 -25.90 13.12 -9.66
N ILE A 162 -25.14 12.86 -10.75
CA ILE A 162 -24.74 13.92 -11.67
C ILE A 162 -25.96 14.64 -12.25
N HIS A 163 -27.00 13.90 -12.62
CA HIS A 163 -28.25 14.47 -13.15
C HIS A 163 -29.01 15.30 -12.11
N VAL A 164 -29.12 14.81 -10.88
CA VAL A 164 -29.74 15.56 -9.77
C VAL A 164 -28.98 16.86 -9.49
N LEU A 165 -27.64 16.81 -9.44
CA LEU A 165 -26.80 17.99 -9.27
C LEU A 165 -26.93 18.99 -10.42
N ASP A 166 -27.08 18.51 -11.66
CA ASP A 166 -27.34 19.38 -12.81
C ASP A 166 -28.65 20.14 -12.70
N LYS A 167 -29.74 19.43 -12.35
CA LYS A 167 -31.04 20.07 -12.09
C LYS A 167 -30.95 21.11 -10.97
N LEU A 168 -30.33 20.75 -9.84
CA LEU A 168 -30.14 21.66 -8.72
C LEU A 168 -29.31 22.89 -9.11
N SER A 169 -28.28 22.74 -9.94
CA SER A 169 -27.45 23.85 -10.41
C SER A 169 -28.21 24.86 -11.29
N LYS A 170 -29.30 24.41 -11.94
CA LYS A 170 -30.13 25.21 -12.85
C LYS A 170 -31.45 25.68 -12.23
N ALA A 171 -31.79 25.22 -11.02
CA ALA A 171 -33.05 25.53 -10.37
C ALA A 171 -33.24 27.04 -10.16
N LYS A 172 -34.40 27.61 -10.52
CA LYS A 172 -34.67 29.03 -10.27
C LYS A 172 -34.68 29.35 -8.76
N HIS A 173 -35.32 28.47 -7.99
CA HIS A 173 -35.42 28.51 -6.53
C HIS A 173 -35.49 27.08 -5.96
N PHE A 174 -35.18 26.92 -4.67
CA PHE A 174 -35.10 25.60 -4.01
C PHE A 174 -36.37 25.21 -3.20
N ARG A 175 -37.52 25.85 -3.47
CA ARG A 175 -38.77 25.59 -2.72
C ARG A 175 -39.47 24.28 -3.12
N ASN A 176 -39.49 23.97 -4.42
CA ASN A 176 -40.25 22.85 -5.00
C ASN A 176 -39.32 21.75 -5.51
N LEU A 177 -38.50 21.20 -4.62
CA LEU A 177 -37.58 20.10 -4.94
C LEU A 177 -38.28 18.74 -4.81
N THR A 178 -37.93 17.79 -5.68
CA THR A 178 -38.30 16.38 -5.55
C THR A 178 -37.64 15.75 -4.31
N SER A 179 -38.08 14.56 -3.88
CA SER A 179 -37.50 13.87 -2.72
C SER A 179 -35.99 13.65 -2.86
N ASP A 180 -35.55 13.17 -4.02
CA ASP A 180 -34.12 12.95 -4.29
C ASP A 180 -33.31 14.26 -4.34
N GLU A 181 -33.87 15.31 -4.94
CA GLU A 181 -33.24 16.63 -4.94
C GLU A 181 -33.14 17.24 -3.54
N LYS A 182 -34.15 17.06 -2.68
CA LYS A 182 -34.12 17.52 -1.28
C LYS A 182 -33.01 16.79 -0.50
N LYS A 183 -32.89 15.47 -0.68
CA LYS A 183 -31.84 14.67 -0.05
C LYS A 183 -30.46 15.18 -0.48
N VAL A 184 -30.20 15.29 -1.78
CA VAL A 184 -28.91 15.77 -2.30
C VAL A 184 -28.63 17.21 -1.88
N TYR A 185 -29.63 18.10 -1.90
CA TYR A 185 -29.48 19.47 -1.43
C TYR A 185 -29.03 19.53 0.03
N ALA A 186 -29.62 18.69 0.90
CA ALA A 186 -29.29 18.65 2.32
C ALA A 186 -27.84 18.21 2.59
N LEU A 187 -27.28 17.32 1.78
CA LEU A 187 -25.88 16.86 1.91
C LEU A 187 -24.87 18.02 1.80
N PHE A 188 -25.22 19.10 1.11
CA PHE A 188 -24.35 20.25 0.90
C PHE A 188 -24.62 21.41 1.86
N LYS A 189 -25.52 21.27 2.85
CA LYS A 189 -25.94 22.36 3.74
C LYS A 189 -24.77 23.09 4.41
N GLU A 190 -23.73 22.35 4.78
CA GLU A 190 -22.54 22.87 5.47
C GLU A 190 -21.37 23.22 4.54
N VAL A 191 -21.47 22.90 3.25
CA VAL A 191 -20.46 23.30 2.26
C VAL A 191 -20.67 24.78 1.95
N PRO A 192 -19.67 25.68 2.09
CA PRO A 192 -19.85 27.11 1.87
C PRO A 192 -19.99 27.49 0.39
N GLY A 193 -20.54 28.69 0.13
CA GLY A 193 -20.63 29.29 -1.21
C GLY A 193 -22.03 29.36 -1.81
N ASP A 194 -22.14 29.94 -3.01
CA ASP A 194 -23.41 29.99 -3.74
C ASP A 194 -23.92 28.59 -4.08
N ARG A 195 -25.20 28.30 -3.78
CA ARG A 195 -25.78 26.95 -3.94
C ARG A 195 -25.69 26.46 -5.37
N LYS A 196 -25.99 27.30 -6.36
CA LYS A 196 -25.97 26.90 -7.77
C LYS A 196 -24.55 26.58 -8.21
N LEU A 197 -23.58 27.40 -7.83
CA LEU A 197 -22.17 27.19 -8.13
C LEU A 197 -21.64 25.92 -7.45
N VAL A 198 -22.02 25.67 -6.18
CA VAL A 198 -21.67 24.44 -5.45
C VAL A 198 -22.16 23.21 -6.22
N PHE A 199 -23.45 23.14 -6.58
CA PHE A 199 -23.98 22.00 -7.34
C PHE A 199 -23.37 21.90 -8.74
N SER A 200 -23.11 23.04 -9.39
CA SER A 200 -22.48 23.07 -10.72
C SER A 200 -21.10 22.42 -10.70
N LYS A 201 -20.28 22.73 -9.69
CA LYS A 201 -18.95 22.12 -9.49
C LYS A 201 -19.06 20.66 -9.07
N ALA A 202 -19.97 20.34 -8.14
CA ALA A 202 -20.14 19.00 -7.60
C ALA A 202 -20.43 17.93 -8.67
N LYS A 203 -21.10 18.29 -9.78
CA LYS A 203 -21.29 17.39 -10.94
C LYS A 203 -19.99 16.71 -11.39
N GLY A 204 -18.90 17.47 -11.48
CA GLY A 204 -17.60 16.98 -11.91
C GLY A 204 -16.84 16.21 -10.82
N ARG A 205 -17.34 16.23 -9.58
CA ARG A 205 -16.67 15.71 -8.37
C ARG A 205 -17.30 14.44 -7.81
N VAL A 206 -18.36 13.90 -8.42
CA VAL A 206 -18.94 12.61 -8.01
C VAL A 206 -17.94 11.50 -8.28
N ARG A 207 -17.39 10.93 -7.20
CA ARG A 207 -16.37 9.89 -7.18
C ARG A 207 -16.88 8.64 -6.45
N VAL A 208 -16.30 7.50 -6.77
CA VAL A 208 -16.52 6.24 -6.06
C VAL A 208 -15.27 5.84 -5.28
N GLN A 209 -15.47 5.39 -4.05
CA GLN A 209 -14.47 4.76 -3.20
C GLN A 209 -14.98 3.37 -2.81
N LEU A 210 -14.20 2.32 -3.07
CA LEU A 210 -14.54 1.00 -2.55
C LEU A 210 -14.21 0.92 -1.07
N GLY A 211 -14.97 0.12 -0.33
CA GLY A 211 -14.63 -0.24 1.03
C GLY A 211 -13.28 -0.97 1.12
N GLN A 212 -12.61 -0.80 2.25
CA GLN A 212 -11.27 -1.33 2.50
C GLN A 212 -11.15 -2.06 3.84
N LYS A 213 -12.27 -2.33 4.53
CA LYS A 213 -12.30 -3.07 5.81
C LYS A 213 -11.52 -4.39 5.74
N ASP A 214 -11.75 -5.18 4.69
CA ASP A 214 -11.10 -6.50 4.54
C ASP A 214 -9.58 -6.36 4.46
N SER A 215 -9.09 -5.44 3.61
CA SER A 215 -7.67 -5.14 3.48
C SER A 215 -7.05 -4.69 4.82
N VAL A 216 -7.77 -3.87 5.59
CA VAL A 216 -7.32 -3.39 6.89
C VAL A 216 -7.22 -4.53 7.90
N VAL A 217 -8.24 -5.39 7.99
CA VAL A 217 -8.24 -6.57 8.86
C VAL A 217 -7.06 -7.49 8.53
N TYR A 218 -6.83 -7.81 7.25
CA TYR A 218 -5.66 -8.59 6.84
C TYR A 218 -4.34 -7.86 7.14
N GLY A 219 -4.29 -6.55 6.94
CA GLY A 219 -3.14 -5.74 7.28
C GLY A 219 -2.83 -5.79 8.77
N ILE A 220 -3.84 -5.79 9.64
CA ILE A 220 -3.70 -5.85 11.10
C ILE A 220 -3.12 -7.20 11.51
N LYS A 221 -3.61 -8.29 10.92
CA LYS A 221 -3.06 -9.62 11.17
C LYS A 221 -1.58 -9.68 10.77
N ARG A 222 -1.26 -9.27 9.55
CA ARG A 222 0.11 -9.29 8.99
C ARG A 222 1.07 -8.35 9.74
N SER A 223 0.58 -7.20 10.23
CA SER A 223 1.42 -6.21 10.91
C SER A 223 2.00 -6.74 12.23
N GLY A 224 1.33 -7.67 12.91
CA GLY A 224 1.81 -8.26 14.16
C GLY A 224 3.24 -8.80 14.11
N ARG A 225 3.66 -9.31 12.94
CA ARG A 225 5.01 -9.83 12.72
C ARG A 225 6.10 -8.77 12.81
N TYR A 226 5.79 -7.52 12.45
CA TYR A 226 6.78 -6.48 12.18
C TYR A 226 6.64 -5.23 13.05
N LEU A 227 5.41 -4.87 13.45
CA LEU A 227 5.08 -3.54 13.98
C LEU A 227 5.92 -3.18 15.21
N LYS A 228 6.06 -4.10 16.16
CA LYS A 228 6.90 -3.89 17.37
C LYS A 228 8.35 -3.53 17.03
N SER A 229 8.97 -4.24 16.08
CA SER A 229 10.34 -3.93 15.64
C SER A 229 10.41 -2.62 14.86
N MET A 230 9.35 -2.29 14.11
CA MET A 230 9.27 -1.03 13.37
C MET A 230 9.13 0.16 14.31
N GLU A 231 8.28 0.06 15.34
CA GLU A 231 8.12 1.05 16.39
C GLU A 231 9.44 1.28 17.12
N LYS A 232 10.17 0.20 17.46
CA LYS A 232 11.50 0.33 18.07
C LYS A 232 12.48 1.11 17.18
N ILE A 233 12.50 0.85 15.87
CA ILE A 233 13.33 1.61 14.91
C ILE A 233 12.97 3.09 14.91
N PHE A 234 11.68 3.43 14.92
CA PHE A 234 11.22 4.82 14.94
C PHE A 234 11.55 5.50 16.27
N GLN A 235 11.35 4.81 17.39
CA GLN A 235 11.71 5.27 18.73
C GLN A 235 13.20 5.57 18.85
N ASP A 236 14.06 4.69 18.34
CA ASP A 236 15.53 4.87 18.34
C ASP A 236 15.98 6.07 17.50
N GLN A 237 15.17 6.47 16.52
CA GLN A 237 15.38 7.66 15.70
C GLN A 237 14.61 8.89 16.20
N GLN A 238 14.00 8.81 17.39
CA GLN A 238 13.20 9.88 17.99
C GLN A 238 12.05 10.37 17.07
N LEU A 239 11.43 9.44 16.35
CA LEU A 239 10.26 9.68 15.52
C LEU A 239 8.99 9.15 16.20
N PRO A 240 7.81 9.76 15.95
CA PRO A 240 6.54 9.21 16.44
C PRO A 240 6.33 7.80 15.91
N ILE A 241 6.10 6.85 16.81
CA ILE A 241 5.97 5.43 16.47
C ILE A 241 4.71 5.16 15.64
N GLU A 242 3.69 6.01 15.75
CA GLU A 242 2.43 5.94 15.02
C GLU A 242 2.64 6.03 13.51
N LEU A 243 3.71 6.70 13.05
CA LEU A 243 4.07 6.78 11.63
C LEU A 243 4.38 5.41 11.01
N THR A 244 4.67 4.40 11.82
CA THR A 244 4.82 3.00 11.37
C THR A 244 3.52 2.38 10.85
N ARG A 245 2.38 3.10 10.94
CA ARG A 245 1.09 2.69 10.35
C ARG A 245 0.94 3.10 8.88
N ILE A 246 1.81 3.93 8.31
CA ILE A 246 1.79 4.26 6.87
C ILE A 246 1.70 3.01 5.94
N PRO A 247 2.39 1.88 6.22
CA PRO A 247 2.25 0.65 5.43
C PRO A 247 0.83 0.09 5.32
N PHE A 248 -0.09 0.44 6.22
CA PHE A 248 -1.50 0.07 6.04
C PHE A 248 -2.11 0.72 4.80
N LEU A 249 -1.76 1.98 4.53
CA LEU A 249 -2.21 2.73 3.36
C LEU A 249 -1.49 2.29 2.09
N GLU A 250 -0.20 1.99 2.22
CA GLU A 250 0.68 1.72 1.09
C GLU A 250 0.58 0.28 0.59
N SER A 251 0.32 -0.71 1.45
CA SER A 251 0.27 -2.11 1.03
C SER A 251 -0.63 -3.01 1.86
N SER A 252 -1.25 -2.48 2.92
CA SER A 252 -1.89 -3.30 3.95
C SER A 252 -0.94 -4.41 4.46
N PHE A 253 0.32 -4.05 4.71
CA PHE A 253 1.40 -4.96 5.12
C PHE A 253 1.66 -6.16 4.19
N ASN A 254 1.22 -6.10 2.94
CA ASN A 254 1.49 -7.15 1.96
C ASN A 254 2.97 -7.14 1.52
N LEU A 255 3.70 -8.20 1.86
CA LEU A 255 5.13 -8.37 1.53
C LEU A 255 5.39 -8.49 0.03
N ASN A 256 4.40 -8.94 -0.74
CA ASN A 256 4.50 -9.12 -2.18
C ASN A 256 4.00 -7.89 -2.96
N ALA A 257 3.66 -6.79 -2.27
CA ALA A 257 3.11 -5.61 -2.91
C ALA A 257 4.08 -5.02 -3.93
N TYR A 258 3.59 -4.90 -5.17
CA TYR A 258 4.30 -4.29 -6.28
C TYR A 258 3.30 -3.51 -7.14
N SER A 259 3.46 -2.20 -7.24
CA SER A 259 2.55 -1.35 -8.01
C SER A 259 2.91 -1.33 -9.50
N LYS A 260 1.94 -0.93 -10.33
CA LYS A 260 2.14 -0.75 -11.78
C LYS A 260 3.19 0.32 -12.09
N ASP A 261 3.36 1.29 -11.20
CA ASP A 261 4.33 2.38 -11.33
C ASP A 261 5.72 1.99 -10.79
N GLY A 262 5.88 0.78 -10.24
CA GLY A 262 7.16 0.23 -9.81
C GLY A 262 7.52 0.46 -8.34
N ALA A 263 6.55 0.86 -7.51
CA ALA A 263 6.68 0.85 -6.06
C ALA A 263 6.70 -0.58 -5.52
N SER A 264 7.51 -0.87 -4.49
CA SER A 264 7.73 -2.25 -4.01
C SER A 264 7.79 -2.33 -2.49
N GLY A 265 7.33 -3.47 -1.95
CA GLY A 265 7.37 -3.81 -0.52
C GLY A 265 6.33 -3.07 0.30
N ILE A 266 6.35 -3.28 1.63
CA ILE A 266 5.27 -2.80 2.50
C ILE A 266 5.19 -1.27 2.61
N TRP A 267 6.31 -0.59 2.36
CA TRP A 267 6.42 0.87 2.38
C TRP A 267 6.22 1.49 0.99
N GLN A 268 6.00 0.68 -0.06
CA GLN A 268 5.86 1.09 -1.45
C GLN A 268 6.92 2.10 -1.91
N PHE A 269 8.20 1.79 -1.67
CA PHE A 269 9.27 2.64 -2.19
C PHE A 269 9.34 2.56 -3.72
N MET A 270 9.29 3.72 -4.37
CA MET A 270 9.67 3.85 -5.77
C MET A 270 11.15 3.50 -5.95
N TYR A 271 11.52 2.90 -7.08
CA TYR A 271 12.89 2.44 -7.34
C TYR A 271 13.95 3.54 -7.08
N LYS A 272 13.73 4.74 -7.63
CA LYS A 272 14.65 5.88 -7.47
C LYS A 272 14.82 6.30 -6.02
N THR A 273 13.71 6.42 -5.28
CA THR A 273 13.73 6.79 -3.86
C THR A 273 14.38 5.70 -3.01
N GLY A 274 14.07 4.43 -3.28
CA GLY A 274 14.66 3.29 -2.59
C GLY A 274 16.18 3.30 -2.68
N LYS A 275 16.75 3.56 -3.87
CA LYS A 275 18.23 3.61 -4.06
C LYS A 275 18.95 4.69 -3.24
N ILE A 276 18.25 5.69 -2.72
CA ILE A 276 18.86 6.71 -1.85
C ILE A 276 19.22 6.10 -0.49
N PHE A 277 18.45 5.12 -0.02
CA PHE A 277 18.54 4.62 1.36
C PHE A 277 18.80 3.11 1.46
N LEU A 278 18.64 2.36 0.36
CA LEU A 278 18.57 0.90 0.34
C LEU A 278 19.41 0.33 -0.81
N ASN A 279 19.92 -0.89 -0.62
CA ASN A 279 20.53 -1.65 -1.70
C ASN A 279 19.44 -2.22 -2.64
N VAL A 280 19.37 -1.63 -3.84
CA VAL A 280 18.50 -2.11 -4.91
C VAL A 280 19.35 -2.45 -6.13
N SER A 281 19.72 -3.72 -6.23
CA SER A 281 20.68 -4.25 -7.20
C SER A 281 20.07 -5.38 -8.03
N SER A 282 19.68 -5.07 -9.27
CA SER A 282 19.23 -6.07 -10.24
C SER A 282 20.35 -7.05 -10.62
N ALA A 283 21.61 -6.61 -10.57
CA ALA A 283 22.78 -7.43 -10.85
C ALA A 283 22.92 -8.56 -9.81
N GLN A 284 22.79 -8.23 -8.53
CA GLN A 284 22.88 -9.20 -7.42
C GLN A 284 21.54 -9.88 -7.12
N GLY A 285 20.42 -9.36 -7.64
CA GLY A 285 19.09 -9.87 -7.34
C GLY A 285 18.60 -9.49 -5.94
N ILE A 286 19.09 -8.38 -5.41
CA ILE A 286 18.75 -7.84 -4.08
C ILE A 286 17.87 -6.62 -4.26
N ASP A 287 16.72 -6.58 -3.59
CA ASP A 287 15.85 -5.42 -3.55
C ASP A 287 15.32 -5.20 -2.14
N GLU A 288 16.09 -4.43 -1.35
CA GLU A 288 15.85 -4.16 0.07
C GLU A 288 14.56 -3.38 0.35
N ARG A 289 13.89 -2.84 -0.68
CA ARG A 289 12.53 -2.30 -0.55
C ARG A 289 11.53 -3.36 -0.07
N ASN A 290 11.79 -4.62 -0.40
CA ASN A 290 10.95 -5.75 0.01
C ASN A 290 11.27 -6.28 1.40
N HIS A 291 12.35 -5.81 2.06
CA HIS A 291 12.64 -6.19 3.43
C HIS A 291 11.97 -5.23 4.42
N PRO A 292 10.97 -5.68 5.21
CA PRO A 292 10.18 -4.81 6.09
C PRO A 292 11.02 -3.92 7.00
N LEU A 293 11.98 -4.50 7.72
CA LEU A 293 12.80 -3.75 8.67
C LEU A 293 13.86 -2.85 8.01
N LYS A 294 14.47 -3.26 6.89
CA LYS A 294 15.41 -2.40 6.14
C LYS A 294 14.66 -1.22 5.52
N ALA A 295 13.54 -1.49 4.85
CA ALA A 295 12.65 -0.46 4.31
C ALA A 295 12.10 0.48 5.40
N THR A 296 11.83 -0.02 6.61
CA THR A 296 11.41 0.82 7.75
C THR A 296 12.49 1.82 8.16
N ARG A 297 13.76 1.41 8.20
CA ARG A 297 14.87 2.35 8.48
C ARG A 297 14.99 3.41 7.39
N ALA A 298 14.77 3.04 6.13
CA ALA A 298 14.72 4.00 5.02
C ALA A 298 13.53 4.95 5.13
N ALA A 299 12.35 4.45 5.49
CA ALA A 299 11.15 5.26 5.69
C ALA A 299 11.31 6.25 6.84
N ALA A 300 11.92 5.82 7.95
CA ALA A 300 12.26 6.68 9.07
C ALA A 300 13.16 7.85 8.62
N LYS A 301 14.24 7.57 7.86
CA LYS A 301 15.11 8.61 7.27
C LYS A 301 14.35 9.56 6.35
N LEU A 302 13.50 9.03 5.46
CA LEU A 302 12.71 9.84 4.52
C LEU A 302 11.71 10.74 5.25
N LEU A 303 10.98 10.22 6.23
CA LEU A 303 10.01 10.98 7.02
C LEU A 303 10.70 12.04 7.88
N HIS A 304 11.87 11.73 8.44
CA HIS A 304 12.69 12.70 9.14
C HIS A 304 13.11 13.85 8.21
N GLN A 305 13.56 13.56 6.98
CA GLN A 305 13.88 14.59 5.98
C GLN A 305 12.65 15.43 5.61
N ASN A 306 11.50 14.79 5.37
CA ASN A 306 10.26 15.51 5.09
C ASN A 306 9.89 16.46 6.24
N TYR A 307 10.02 16.01 7.49
CA TYR A 307 9.77 16.84 8.67
C TYR A 307 10.79 17.97 8.81
N GLN A 308 12.08 17.72 8.57
CA GLN A 308 13.10 18.76 8.58
C GLN A 308 12.82 19.88 7.57
N ILE A 309 12.24 19.54 6.42
CA ILE A 309 11.90 20.49 5.35
C ILE A 309 10.59 21.24 5.68
N LEU A 310 9.56 20.52 6.11
CA LEU A 310 8.18 21.03 6.19
C LEU A 310 7.76 21.47 7.60
N LYS A 311 8.54 21.10 8.62
CA LYS A 311 8.42 21.49 10.03
C LYS A 311 7.12 21.11 10.73
N ASN A 312 6.27 20.28 10.12
CA ASN A 312 5.11 19.69 10.79
C ASN A 312 4.72 18.32 10.19
N TRP A 313 4.09 17.48 11.00
CA TRP A 313 3.70 16.13 10.60
C TRP A 313 2.61 16.06 9.52
N PRO A 314 1.53 16.86 9.54
CA PRO A 314 0.53 16.84 8.48
C PRO A 314 1.13 16.97 7.07
N LEU A 315 2.05 17.93 6.89
CA LEU A 315 2.74 18.12 5.62
C LEU A 315 3.79 17.03 5.38
N ALA A 316 4.57 16.63 6.40
CA ALA A 316 5.62 15.63 6.24
C ALA A 316 5.09 14.25 5.84
N VAL A 317 3.96 13.83 6.41
CA VAL A 317 3.23 12.61 6.04
C VAL A 317 2.66 12.76 4.63
N THR A 318 2.02 13.89 4.31
CA THR A 318 1.53 14.14 2.95
C THR A 318 2.64 14.11 1.89
N ALA A 319 3.84 14.59 2.24
CA ALA A 319 5.02 14.57 1.38
C ALA A 319 5.59 13.18 1.14
N TYR A 320 5.27 12.19 1.98
CA TYR A 320 5.64 10.80 1.70
C TYR A 320 5.00 10.33 0.38
N ASN A 321 3.73 10.67 0.16
CA ASN A 321 2.99 10.38 -1.07
C ASN A 321 3.27 11.38 -2.20
N HIS A 322 3.27 12.68 -1.89
CA HIS A 322 3.30 13.74 -2.90
C HIS A 322 4.72 14.18 -3.30
N GLY A 323 5.69 13.98 -2.41
CA GLY A 323 7.03 14.57 -2.48
C GLY A 323 7.11 15.97 -1.84
N PRO A 324 8.20 16.27 -1.10
CA PRO A 324 8.33 17.52 -0.35
C PRO A 324 8.44 18.77 -1.24
N GLY A 325 9.05 18.67 -2.42
CA GLY A 325 9.21 19.80 -3.34
C GLY A 325 7.89 20.36 -3.86
N GLY A 326 6.91 19.50 -4.16
CA GLY A 326 5.57 19.90 -4.59
C GLY A 326 4.81 20.63 -3.49
N LEU A 327 4.86 20.11 -2.26
CA LEU A 327 4.23 20.79 -1.12
C LEU A 327 4.88 22.14 -0.83
N LEU A 328 6.22 22.24 -0.85
CA LEU A 328 6.92 23.51 -0.68
C LEU A 328 6.50 24.56 -1.71
N GLN A 329 6.33 24.16 -2.98
CA GLN A 329 5.83 25.08 -4.01
C GLN A 329 4.40 25.54 -3.69
N GLY A 330 3.54 24.61 -3.28
CA GLY A 330 2.17 24.90 -2.89
C GLY A 330 2.09 25.87 -1.70
N MET A 331 2.80 25.57 -0.62
CA MET A 331 2.90 26.41 0.58
C MET A 331 3.35 27.85 0.24
N ARG A 332 4.38 28.00 -0.61
CA ARG A 332 4.84 29.33 -1.07
C ARG A 332 3.77 30.05 -1.88
N LYS A 333 3.04 29.34 -2.73
CA LYS A 333 2.01 29.92 -3.60
C LYS A 333 0.81 30.43 -2.80
N ILE A 334 0.36 29.68 -1.79
CA ILE A 334 -0.80 30.05 -0.97
C ILE A 334 -0.44 30.82 0.30
N LYS A 335 0.86 30.93 0.63
CA LYS A 335 1.39 31.57 1.83
C LYS A 335 0.82 30.99 3.14
N SER A 336 0.66 29.67 3.20
CA SER A 336 0.22 28.94 4.40
C SER A 336 1.06 27.68 4.62
N GLN A 337 1.18 27.29 5.89
CA GLN A 337 1.79 26.03 6.34
C GLN A 337 0.76 25.05 6.89
N ASN A 338 -0.53 25.40 6.87
CA ASN A 338 -1.63 24.51 7.22
C ASN A 338 -1.97 23.62 6.01
N LEU A 339 -2.17 22.32 6.25
CA LEU A 339 -2.47 21.34 5.20
C LEU A 339 -3.88 21.55 4.60
N ASN A 340 -4.89 21.88 5.40
CA ASN A 340 -6.24 22.12 4.92
C ASN A 340 -6.28 23.34 3.97
N ASP A 341 -5.57 24.42 4.30
CA ASP A 341 -5.43 25.57 3.40
C ASP A 341 -4.86 25.15 2.03
N LEU A 342 -3.90 24.22 2.02
CA LEU A 342 -3.33 23.67 0.79
C LEU A 342 -4.36 22.87 -0.01
N ILE A 343 -5.13 22.01 0.65
CA ILE A 343 -6.19 21.22 0.01
C ILE A 343 -7.24 22.13 -0.63
N GLU A 344 -7.65 23.18 0.07
CA GLU A 344 -8.68 24.11 -0.38
C GLU A 344 -8.19 25.02 -1.50
N ASN A 345 -6.98 25.58 -1.36
CA ASN A 345 -6.56 26.73 -2.16
C ASN A 345 -5.47 26.40 -3.21
N TYR A 346 -4.72 25.31 -3.08
CA TYR A 346 -3.68 24.95 -4.04
C TYR A 346 -4.19 23.96 -5.10
N LYS A 347 -4.68 24.50 -6.23
CA LYS A 347 -5.10 23.69 -7.38
C LYS A 347 -3.90 23.40 -8.29
N HIS A 348 -3.45 22.14 -8.27
CA HIS A 348 -2.35 21.66 -9.10
C HIS A 348 -2.63 20.25 -9.64
N PRO A 349 -2.34 19.93 -10.92
CA PRO A 349 -2.67 18.63 -11.52
C PRO A 349 -2.09 17.42 -10.78
N TYR A 350 -0.93 17.59 -10.13
CA TYR A 350 -0.28 16.52 -9.38
C TYR A 350 -0.64 16.50 -7.88
N PHE A 351 -1.26 17.56 -7.35
CA PHE A 351 -1.78 17.59 -5.97
C PHE A 351 -3.27 17.26 -6.00
N GLY A 352 -3.58 16.03 -6.46
CA GLY A 352 -4.93 15.53 -6.64
C GLY A 352 -5.48 14.81 -5.41
N PHE A 353 -6.61 14.12 -5.59
CA PHE A 353 -7.38 13.48 -4.52
C PHE A 353 -6.53 12.59 -3.59
N ALA A 354 -5.65 11.75 -4.13
CA ALA A 354 -4.80 10.87 -3.31
C ALA A 354 -3.90 11.67 -2.36
N SER A 355 -3.13 12.63 -2.89
CA SER A 355 -2.25 13.48 -2.08
C SER A 355 -3.02 14.35 -1.09
N GLN A 356 -4.15 14.93 -1.49
CA GLN A 356 -4.99 15.75 -0.62
C GLN A 356 -5.58 14.99 0.57
N ASN A 357 -5.77 13.68 0.44
CA ASN A 357 -6.38 12.86 1.49
C ASN A 357 -5.36 12.04 2.30
N PHE A 358 -4.08 11.98 1.88
CA PHE A 358 -3.12 11.03 2.44
C PHE A 358 -2.97 11.15 3.98
N TYR A 359 -2.86 12.37 4.52
CA TYR A 359 -2.80 12.55 5.96
C TYR A 359 -4.10 12.17 6.67
N SER A 360 -5.27 12.49 6.09
CA SER A 360 -6.55 12.07 6.68
C SER A 360 -6.76 10.57 6.63
N CYS A 361 -6.30 9.90 5.57
CA CYS A 361 -6.24 8.44 5.50
C CYS A 361 -5.34 7.88 6.60
N PHE A 362 -4.17 8.49 6.82
CA PHE A 362 -3.23 8.09 7.86
C PHE A 362 -3.84 8.19 9.26
N LEU A 363 -4.46 9.33 9.58
CA LEU A 363 -5.16 9.48 10.86
C LEU A 363 -6.29 8.46 11.00
N ALA A 364 -7.12 8.29 9.96
CA ALA A 364 -8.20 7.32 10.00
C ALA A 364 -7.71 5.90 10.29
N ILE A 365 -6.67 5.42 9.59
CA ILE A 365 -6.15 4.07 9.79
C ILE A 365 -5.42 3.90 11.12
N LEU A 366 -4.78 4.96 11.62
CA LEU A 366 -4.18 4.98 12.95
C LEU A 366 -5.25 4.74 14.02
N HIS A 367 -6.37 5.47 13.97
CA HIS A 367 -7.48 5.25 14.90
C HIS A 367 -8.11 3.87 14.73
N VAL A 368 -8.30 3.37 13.50
CA VAL A 368 -8.84 2.02 13.29
C VAL A 368 -7.93 0.94 13.89
N GLU A 369 -6.62 1.05 13.73
CA GLU A 369 -5.66 0.08 14.27
C GLU A 369 -5.56 0.17 15.80
N GLN A 370 -5.53 1.38 16.36
CA GLN A 370 -5.45 1.60 17.81
C GLN A 370 -6.73 1.18 18.55
N TYR A 371 -7.88 1.17 17.88
CA TYR A 371 -9.18 0.76 18.43
C TYR A 371 -9.73 -0.51 17.76
N GLN A 372 -8.83 -1.35 17.24
CA GLN A 372 -9.21 -2.54 16.47
C GLN A 372 -10.10 -3.50 17.27
N ASP A 373 -9.89 -3.63 18.59
CA ASP A 373 -10.65 -4.56 19.43
C ASP A 373 -12.10 -4.08 19.58
N GLU A 374 -12.32 -2.76 19.73
CA GLU A 374 -13.66 -2.18 19.78
C GLU A 374 -14.39 -2.22 18.43
N ILE A 375 -13.66 -2.26 17.32
CA ILE A 375 -14.23 -2.22 15.97
C ILE A 375 -14.47 -3.62 15.41
N PHE A 376 -13.49 -4.52 15.55
CA PHE A 376 -13.44 -5.84 14.92
C PHE A 376 -13.47 -7.00 15.91
N GLY A 377 -13.33 -6.73 17.22
CA GLY A 377 -13.06 -7.78 18.20
C GLY A 377 -11.62 -8.32 18.11
N TYR A 378 -11.39 -9.46 18.74
CA TYR A 378 -10.06 -10.09 18.76
C TYR A 378 -9.66 -10.56 17.35
N LEU A 379 -8.48 -10.12 16.91
CA LEU A 379 -7.85 -10.56 15.68
C LEU A 379 -6.55 -11.30 15.99
N GLU A 380 -6.43 -12.56 15.58
CA GLU A 380 -5.17 -13.29 15.69
C GLU A 380 -4.13 -12.70 14.72
N LYS A 381 -3.05 -12.16 15.28
CA LYS A 381 -1.97 -11.53 14.52
C LYS A 381 -0.83 -12.51 14.26
N ASP A 382 -0.15 -12.30 13.14
CA ASP A 382 1.07 -13.02 12.80
C ASP A 382 2.11 -12.86 13.92
N LYS A 383 2.74 -13.98 14.30
CA LYS A 383 3.80 -13.99 15.29
C LYS A 383 5.05 -13.28 14.77
N HIS A 384 5.78 -12.65 15.67
CA HIS A 384 7.10 -12.11 15.38
C HIS A 384 8.03 -13.20 14.87
N LEU A 385 8.89 -12.85 13.89
CA LEU A 385 9.94 -13.74 13.40
C LEU A 385 11.24 -13.44 14.16
N ASP A 386 11.49 -14.21 15.21
CA ASP A 386 12.77 -14.15 15.93
C ASP A 386 13.91 -14.59 15.00
N HIS A 387 14.98 -13.81 14.97
CA HIS A 387 16.10 -14.02 14.06
C HIS A 387 17.40 -13.47 14.62
N GLU A 388 18.49 -13.98 14.07
CA GLU A 388 19.84 -13.49 14.29
C GLU A 388 20.37 -12.81 13.02
N ASP A 389 21.06 -11.68 13.21
CA ASP A 389 21.70 -10.94 12.12
C ASP A 389 23.18 -11.29 12.05
N ILE A 390 23.65 -11.55 10.82
CA ILE A 390 25.06 -11.74 10.52
C ILE A 390 25.44 -11.00 9.24
N GLU A 391 26.55 -10.29 9.29
CA GLU A 391 27.14 -9.67 8.12
C GLU A 391 27.94 -10.71 7.33
N ILE A 392 27.73 -10.77 6.02
CA ILE A 392 28.50 -11.61 5.12
C ILE A 392 29.90 -11.01 4.98
N MET A 393 30.91 -11.64 5.59
CA MET A 393 32.31 -11.17 5.55
C MET A 393 33.01 -11.43 4.22
N TYR A 394 32.62 -12.49 3.53
CA TYR A 394 33.18 -12.86 2.22
C TYR A 394 32.05 -13.18 1.25
N SER A 395 32.15 -12.68 0.03
CA SER A 395 31.19 -13.00 -1.02
C SER A 395 31.05 -14.52 -1.18
N MET A 396 29.85 -15.05 -0.93
CA MET A 396 29.62 -16.50 -0.88
C MET A 396 28.30 -16.90 -1.51
N ARG A 397 28.26 -18.12 -2.05
CA ARG A 397 27.06 -18.66 -2.70
C ARG A 397 25.97 -18.93 -1.67
N VAL A 398 24.73 -18.58 -1.99
CA VAL A 398 23.58 -18.91 -1.14
C VAL A 398 23.46 -20.42 -0.92
N LYS A 399 23.82 -21.23 -1.93
CA LYS A 399 23.90 -22.70 -1.79
C LYS A 399 24.80 -23.11 -0.62
N PHE A 400 25.99 -22.51 -0.52
CA PHE A 400 26.94 -22.84 0.53
C PHE A 400 26.40 -22.47 1.92
N ILE A 401 25.81 -21.28 2.06
CA ILE A 401 25.15 -20.83 3.30
C ILE A 401 24.09 -21.85 3.76
N LYS A 402 23.23 -22.30 2.82
CA LYS A 402 22.20 -23.31 3.12
C LYS A 402 22.80 -24.61 3.65
N GLU A 403 23.89 -25.06 3.05
CA GLU A 403 24.57 -26.30 3.42
C GLU A 403 25.23 -26.20 4.80
N ILE A 404 26.06 -25.18 5.04
CA ILE A 404 26.79 -25.04 6.32
C ILE A 404 25.87 -24.72 7.50
N CYS A 405 24.78 -23.98 7.28
CA CYS A 405 23.84 -23.60 8.32
C CYS A 405 22.67 -24.57 8.45
N THR A 406 22.54 -25.52 7.51
CA THR A 406 21.42 -26.46 7.44
C THR A 406 20.08 -25.70 7.49
N VAL A 407 19.90 -24.76 6.56
CA VAL A 407 18.68 -23.95 6.41
C VAL A 407 18.07 -24.16 5.04
N SER A 408 16.75 -24.17 4.96
CA SER A 408 16.03 -24.32 3.68
C SER A 408 16.10 -23.04 2.85
N GLN A 409 15.75 -23.12 1.57
CA GLN A 409 15.65 -21.92 0.74
C GLN A 409 14.46 -21.06 1.17
N GLU A 410 13.40 -21.73 1.62
CA GLU A 410 12.17 -21.17 2.14
C GLU A 410 12.45 -20.35 3.40
N ASP A 411 13.29 -20.87 4.32
CA ASP A 411 13.76 -20.11 5.48
C ASP A 411 14.52 -18.86 5.05
N ILE A 412 15.53 -19.01 4.18
CA ILE A 412 16.30 -17.85 3.69
C ILE A 412 15.36 -16.80 3.10
N LYS A 413 14.38 -17.21 2.29
CA LYS A 413 13.41 -16.28 1.69
C LYS A 413 12.47 -15.65 2.71
N LEU A 414 12.00 -16.41 3.70
CA LEU A 414 11.12 -15.94 4.76
C LEU A 414 11.78 -14.83 5.58
N TYR A 415 13.04 -15.05 5.98
CA TYR A 415 13.80 -14.10 6.79
C TYR A 415 14.41 -12.96 5.95
N ASN A 416 14.63 -13.17 4.65
CA ASN A 416 15.25 -12.19 3.74
C ASN A 416 14.38 -11.97 2.49
N PRO A 417 13.19 -11.35 2.63
CA PRO A 417 12.27 -11.16 1.52
C PRO A 417 12.81 -10.22 0.42
N ASP A 418 13.87 -9.46 0.69
CA ASP A 418 14.66 -8.69 -0.27
C ASP A 418 15.45 -9.52 -1.27
N LEU A 419 15.80 -10.77 -0.93
CA LEU A 419 16.43 -11.68 -1.87
C LEU A 419 15.41 -12.13 -2.92
N ARG A 420 15.57 -11.64 -4.15
CA ARG A 420 14.71 -12.02 -5.28
C ARG A 420 15.11 -13.41 -5.79
N LYS A 421 14.27 -14.00 -6.66
CA LYS A 421 14.50 -15.33 -7.24
C LYS A 421 15.93 -15.52 -7.78
N LYS A 422 16.52 -14.48 -8.37
CA LYS A 422 17.91 -14.50 -8.86
C LYS A 422 18.92 -14.71 -7.73
N ALA A 423 18.80 -13.95 -6.64
CA ALA A 423 19.71 -14.05 -5.49
C ALA A 423 19.59 -15.38 -4.74
N LEU A 424 18.45 -16.07 -4.84
CA LEU A 424 18.25 -17.40 -4.23
C LEU A 424 18.71 -18.57 -5.09
N SER A 425 19.15 -18.32 -6.33
CA SER A 425 19.63 -19.39 -7.19
C SER A 425 20.93 -20.01 -6.67
N SER A 426 21.18 -21.29 -6.99
CA SER A 426 22.35 -22.04 -6.52
C SER A 426 23.71 -21.42 -6.92
N TYR A 427 23.72 -20.57 -7.95
CA TYR A 427 24.91 -19.89 -8.47
C TYR A 427 25.03 -18.45 -8.00
N ALA A 428 24.04 -17.91 -7.29
CA ALA A 428 24.06 -16.55 -6.83
C ALA A 428 24.93 -16.39 -5.60
N TYR A 429 25.67 -15.28 -5.58
CA TYR A 429 26.49 -14.85 -4.46
C TYR A 429 25.78 -13.74 -3.70
N LEU A 430 25.78 -13.83 -2.38
CA LEU A 430 25.54 -12.67 -1.54
C LEU A 430 26.84 -11.88 -1.44
N PRO A 431 26.81 -10.55 -1.65
CA PRO A 431 28.00 -9.74 -1.57
C PRO A 431 28.48 -9.60 -0.12
N GLU A 432 29.76 -9.28 0.01
CA GLU A 432 30.34 -8.81 1.27
C GLU A 432 29.56 -7.58 1.80
N GLY A 433 29.41 -7.50 3.12
CA GLY A 433 28.66 -6.44 3.80
C GLY A 433 27.14 -6.63 3.78
N TYR A 434 26.61 -7.66 3.11
CA TYR A 434 25.18 -7.96 3.18
C TYR A 434 24.82 -8.50 4.57
N TYR A 435 23.84 -7.86 5.22
CA TYR A 435 23.28 -8.35 6.48
C TYR A 435 22.21 -9.43 6.20
N LEU A 436 22.57 -10.68 6.48
CA LEU A 436 21.72 -11.85 6.37
C LEU A 436 20.99 -12.10 7.70
N LYS A 437 19.69 -12.35 7.61
CA LYS A 437 18.86 -12.81 8.72
C LYS A 437 18.70 -14.32 8.69
N LEU A 438 18.94 -14.97 9.81
CA LEU A 438 18.81 -16.41 9.97
C LEU A 438 17.88 -16.75 11.15
N PRO A 439 17.24 -17.93 11.14
CA PRO A 439 16.57 -18.44 12.33
C PRO A 439 17.50 -18.47 13.55
N ASN A 440 16.97 -18.30 14.75
CA ASN A 440 17.76 -18.37 15.98
C ASN A 440 18.59 -19.66 16.08
N GLY A 441 19.81 -19.54 16.62
CA GLY A 441 20.77 -20.63 16.75
C GLY A 441 21.49 -20.99 15.44
N LYS A 442 21.12 -20.38 14.31
CA LYS A 442 21.77 -20.66 13.03
C LYS A 442 22.95 -19.74 12.77
N LYS A 443 23.12 -18.58 13.42
CA LYS A 443 24.26 -17.69 13.14
C LYS A 443 25.64 -18.36 13.37
N GLN A 444 25.74 -19.28 14.33
CA GLN A 444 27.01 -19.87 14.73
C GLN A 444 27.70 -20.66 13.60
N CYS A 445 26.96 -21.24 12.64
CA CYS A 445 27.54 -21.92 11.47
C CYS A 445 28.54 -21.03 10.71
N LEU A 446 28.16 -19.77 10.49
CA LEU A 446 28.92 -18.82 9.68
C LEU A 446 30.08 -18.25 10.49
N LEU A 447 29.88 -18.00 11.79
CA LEU A 447 30.96 -17.58 12.68
C LEU A 447 32.08 -18.63 12.74
N ASN A 448 31.72 -19.91 12.90
CA ASN A 448 32.69 -21.00 12.88
C ASN A 448 33.43 -21.07 11.53
N PHE A 449 32.68 -20.98 10.42
CA PHE A 449 33.28 -20.96 9.09
C PHE A 449 34.26 -19.80 8.90
N TYR A 450 33.91 -18.58 9.34
CA TYR A 450 34.82 -17.43 9.24
C TYR A 450 36.09 -17.63 10.06
N GLN A 451 35.97 -18.18 11.27
CA GLN A 451 37.12 -18.50 12.11
C GLN A 451 38.04 -19.54 11.48
N GLU A 452 37.49 -20.55 10.80
CA GLU A 452 38.28 -21.55 10.05
C GLU A 452 39.02 -20.94 8.86
N VAL A 453 38.37 -20.04 8.11
CA VAL A 453 38.99 -19.31 7.00
C VAL A 453 40.15 -18.45 7.48
N GLU A 454 39.96 -17.68 8.56
CA GLU A 454 41.01 -16.85 9.15
C GLU A 454 42.20 -17.69 9.65
N ASN A 455 41.92 -18.80 10.34
CA ASN A 455 42.95 -19.73 10.79
C ASN A 455 43.75 -20.33 9.62
N THR A 456 43.07 -20.70 8.54
CA THR A 456 43.69 -21.25 7.33
C THR A 456 44.57 -20.21 6.65
N ASN A 457 44.07 -18.98 6.49
CA ASN A 457 44.84 -17.88 5.91
C ASN A 457 46.10 -17.58 6.73
N ARG A 458 45.98 -17.54 8.07
CA ARG A 458 47.13 -17.34 8.97
C ARG A 458 48.18 -18.45 8.82
N ILE A 459 47.77 -19.71 8.65
CA ILE A 459 48.71 -20.81 8.41
C ILE A 459 49.39 -20.66 7.05
N LEU A 460 48.64 -20.28 6.01
CA LEU A 460 49.19 -20.05 4.68
C LEU A 460 50.20 -18.89 4.67
N ASP A 461 49.90 -17.79 5.35
CA ASP A 461 50.82 -16.65 5.42
C ASP A 461 52.13 -17.00 6.14
N LYS A 462 52.07 -17.84 7.18
CA LYS A 462 53.27 -18.42 7.83
C LYS A 462 54.08 -19.30 6.87
N ILE A 463 53.41 -20.20 6.13
CA ILE A 463 54.08 -21.10 5.17
C ILE A 463 54.73 -20.30 4.04
N LEU A 464 54.08 -19.21 3.59
CA LEU A 464 54.56 -18.35 2.52
C LEU A 464 55.55 -17.27 2.98
N GLY A 465 55.92 -17.24 4.26
CA GLY A 465 56.87 -16.26 4.82
C GLY A 465 56.38 -14.80 4.76
N LYS A 466 55.06 -14.59 4.74
CA LYS A 466 54.45 -13.25 4.66
C LYS A 466 54.35 -12.54 6.01
N ASP A 467 54.57 -13.26 7.11
CA ASP A 467 54.55 -12.72 8.47
C ASP A 467 55.83 -11.93 8.86
N SER A 468 56.81 -11.78 7.94
CA SER A 468 58.10 -11.12 8.19
C SER A 468 58.34 -9.86 7.35
N LYS A 469 57.45 -8.86 7.48
CA LYS A 469 57.72 -7.47 7.10
C LYS A 469 57.09 -6.48 8.07
#